data_AF-A0A535MJ61-F1
#
_entry.id   AF-A0A535MJ61-F1
#
_cell.length_a   1.000
_cell.length_b   1.000
_cell.length_c   1.000
_cell.angle_alpha   90.00
_cell.angle_beta   90.00
_cell.angle_gamma   90.00
#
_symmetry.space_group_name_H-M   'P 1'
#
loop_
_entity.id
_entity.type
_entity.pdbx_description
1 polymer ?
#
loop_
_entity_poly.entity_id
_entity_poly.type
_entity_poly.pdbx_seq_one_letter_code
_entity_poly.pdbx_strand_id
1 'polypeptide(L)'
;MRDRDQRSFRVALVADAFVNPAPGRLDAIAVLLDAEWGAIQLPADTYPPAVAAPLLEQVAEQTEEFHRRGYDLVVIGRREGLTEALAAAGVPALDQINPADARELRSFLQARPRPRAATLG
;
A
#
# COMPACT_ATOMS: atom_id res chain seq x y z
N MET A 1 -28.04 0.75 12.27
CA MET A 1 -27.44 -0.21 11.32
C MET A 1 -26.08 0.36 10.93
N ARG A 2 -24.98 -0.11 11.55
CA ARG A 2 -23.65 0.42 11.23
C ARG A 2 -23.20 -0.23 9.93
N ASP A 3 -23.09 0.58 8.89
CA ASP A 3 -22.54 0.25 7.58
C ASP A 3 -21.20 -0.47 7.78
N ARG A 4 -21.21 -1.80 7.60
CA ARG A 4 -20.02 -2.63 7.75
C ARG A 4 -19.14 -2.34 6.56
N ASP A 5 -18.10 -1.54 6.79
CA ASP A 5 -16.78 -1.58 6.15
C ASP A 5 -16.70 -2.50 4.91
N GLN A 6 -17.40 -2.16 3.83
CA GLN A 6 -17.31 -2.84 2.53
C GLN A 6 -16.04 -2.41 1.79
N ARG A 7 -15.04 -1.90 2.52
CA ARG A 7 -13.70 -1.69 1.96
C ARG A 7 -13.19 -3.04 1.52
N SER A 8 -12.64 -3.10 0.32
CA SER A 8 -12.35 -4.31 -0.46
C SER A 8 -11.29 -5.23 0.13
N PHE A 9 -11.02 -5.15 1.45
CA PHE A 9 -9.96 -5.83 2.20
C PHE A 9 -8.61 -5.73 1.48
N ARG A 10 -8.32 -4.57 0.89
CA ARG A 10 -7.20 -4.32 -0.02
C ARG A 10 -6.58 -2.97 0.27
N VAL A 11 -5.28 -2.94 0.54
CA VAL A 11 -4.53 -1.71 0.83
C VAL A 11 -3.19 -1.73 0.10
N ALA A 12 -2.84 -0.63 -0.56
CA ALA A 12 -1.53 -0.43 -1.17
C ALA A 12 -0.69 0.55 -0.34
N LEU A 13 0.59 0.23 -0.11
CA LEU A 13 1.59 1.17 0.39
C LEU A 13 2.20 1.90 -0.81
N VAL A 14 2.04 3.22 -0.89
CA VAL A 14 2.31 3.99 -2.12
C VAL A 14 3.42 4.99 -1.88
N ALA A 15 4.50 4.90 -2.67
CA ALA A 15 5.58 5.88 -2.63
C ALA A 15 5.08 7.28 -3.06
N ASP A 16 5.64 8.32 -2.45
CA ASP A 16 5.22 9.72 -2.67
C ASP A 16 5.19 10.13 -4.15
N ALA A 17 6.17 9.66 -4.94
CA ALA A 17 6.25 9.94 -6.39
C ALA A 17 5.02 9.47 -7.20
N PHE A 18 4.20 8.57 -6.66
CA PHE A 18 2.96 8.07 -7.26
C PHE A 18 1.69 8.65 -6.62
N VAL A 19 1.81 9.30 -5.46
CA VAL A 19 0.71 10.03 -4.81
C VAL A 19 0.71 11.50 -5.26
N ASN A 20 1.89 12.11 -5.35
CA ASN A 20 2.11 13.48 -5.78
C ASN A 20 3.00 13.51 -7.04
N PRO A 21 2.54 12.94 -8.17
CA PRO A 21 3.34 12.87 -9.38
C PRO A 21 3.60 14.25 -9.99
N ALA A 22 4.77 14.40 -10.63
CA ALA A 22 4.99 15.51 -11.56
C ALA A 22 3.98 15.46 -12.72
N PRO A 23 3.66 16.60 -13.37
CA PRO A 23 2.72 16.61 -14.50
C PRO A 23 3.08 15.58 -15.59
N GLY A 24 2.08 14.83 -16.05
CA GLY A 24 2.26 13.78 -17.07
C GLY A 24 2.85 12.46 -16.55
N ARG A 25 3.10 12.34 -15.24
CA ARG A 25 3.45 11.08 -14.58
C ARG A 25 2.18 10.38 -14.05
N LEU A 26 2.33 9.10 -13.74
CA LEU A 26 1.24 8.27 -13.23
C LEU A 26 0.76 8.75 -11.86
N ASP A 27 -0.53 9.06 -11.77
CA ASP A 27 -1.26 9.17 -10.51
C ASP A 27 -1.80 7.78 -10.13
N ALA A 28 -1.20 7.17 -9.12
CA ALA A 28 -1.64 5.86 -8.64
C ALA A 28 -2.93 5.93 -7.83
N ILE A 29 -3.27 7.08 -7.22
CA ILE A 29 -4.47 7.22 -6.40
C ILE A 29 -5.72 7.06 -7.26
N ALA A 30 -5.75 7.69 -8.44
CA ALA A 30 -6.84 7.51 -9.40
C ALA A 30 -7.05 6.03 -9.78
N VAL A 31 -5.96 5.30 -10.04
CA VAL A 31 -6.02 3.88 -10.39
C VAL A 31 -6.48 3.01 -9.21
N LEU A 32 -6.01 3.31 -7.99
CA LEU A 32 -6.39 2.58 -6.78
C LEU A 32 -7.87 2.77 -6.46
N LEU A 33 -8.40 3.99 -6.58
CA LEU A 33 -9.82 4.28 -6.39
C LEU A 33 -10.69 3.50 -7.40
N ASP A 34 -10.34 3.53 -8.69
CA ASP A 34 -11.03 2.77 -9.74
C ASP A 34 -11.00 1.26 -9.48
N ALA A 35 -9.92 0.76 -8.87
CA ALA A 35 -9.74 -0.66 -8.54
C ALA A 35 -10.29 -1.05 -7.15
N GLU A 36 -10.91 -0.10 -6.45
CA GLU A 36 -11.45 -0.25 -5.09
C GLU A 36 -10.37 -0.60 -4.04
N TRP A 37 -9.14 -0.10 -4.19
CA TRP A 37 -8.05 -0.26 -3.21
C TRP A 37 -7.96 0.93 -2.26
N GLY A 38 -7.68 0.65 -0.98
CA GLY A 38 -7.19 1.67 -0.05
C GLY A 38 -5.72 2.01 -0.31
N ALA A 39 -5.27 3.17 0.18
CA ALA A 39 -3.89 3.62 0.05
C ALA A 39 -3.34 4.10 1.39
N ILE A 40 -2.08 3.77 1.67
CA ILE A 40 -1.25 4.38 2.71
C ILE A 40 -0.08 5.04 1.99
N GLN A 41 0.06 6.35 2.13
CA GLN A 41 1.20 7.07 1.57
C GLN A 41 2.45 6.80 2.41
N LEU A 42 3.53 6.42 1.74
CA LEU A 42 4.84 6.28 2.35
C LEU A 42 5.50 7.65 2.54
N PRO A 43 6.39 7.82 3.53
CA PRO A 43 7.18 9.03 3.67
C PRO A 43 7.96 9.33 2.40
N ALA A 44 8.02 10.60 2.01
CA ALA A 44 8.79 11.03 0.85
C ALA A 44 10.25 10.57 0.92
N ASP A 45 10.84 10.30 -0.24
CA ASP A 45 12.25 9.93 -0.38
C ASP A 45 13.20 11.08 0.00
N THR A 46 12.74 12.32 -0.17
CA THR A 46 13.43 13.55 0.24
C THR A 46 13.53 13.73 1.75
N TYR A 47 12.80 12.95 2.56
CA TYR A 47 12.86 13.08 4.01
C TYR A 47 14.19 12.54 4.56
N PRO A 48 14.85 13.28 5.48
CA PRO A 48 16.05 12.79 6.14
C PRO A 48 15.81 11.45 6.85
N PRO A 49 16.79 10.54 6.92
CA PRO A 49 16.61 9.23 7.55
C PRO A 49 16.07 9.28 8.98
N ALA A 50 16.53 10.24 9.79
CA ALA A 50 16.08 10.42 11.18
C ALA A 50 14.60 10.81 11.30
N VAL A 51 14.01 11.40 10.25
CA VAL A 51 12.58 11.72 10.17
C VAL A 51 11.80 10.56 9.56
N ALA A 52 12.36 9.92 8.53
CA ALA A 52 11.71 8.83 7.82
C ALA A 52 11.56 7.56 8.68
N ALA A 53 12.57 7.21 9.49
CA ALA A 53 12.58 5.99 10.30
C ALA A 53 11.34 5.83 11.20
N PRO A 54 10.99 6.79 12.09
CA PRO A 54 9.81 6.63 12.95
C PRO A 54 8.50 6.61 12.16
N LEU A 55 8.43 7.27 11.00
CA LEU A 55 7.24 7.22 10.15
C LEU A 55 7.08 5.85 9.47
N LEU A 56 8.20 5.22 9.06
CA LEU A 56 8.20 3.89 8.50
C LEU A 56 7.81 2.83 9.55
N GLU A 57 8.23 3.02 10.81
CA GLU A 57 7.76 2.19 11.92
C GLU A 57 6.23 2.26 12.07
N GLN A 58 5.66 3.47 12.06
CA GLN A 58 4.20 3.65 12.12
C GLN A 58 3.47 3.01 10.94
N VAL A 59 4.00 3.15 9.73
CA VAL A 59 3.45 2.46 8.55
C VAL A 59 3.51 0.94 8.72
N ALA A 60 4.62 0.42 9.25
CA ALA A 60 4.79 -1.01 9.46
C ALA A 60 3.82 -1.56 10.52
N GLU A 61 3.63 -0.88 11.65
CA GLU A 61 2.64 -1.23 12.66
C GLU A 61 1.21 -1.26 12.08
N GLN A 62 0.86 -0.25 11.28
CA GLN A 62 -0.45 -0.21 10.65
C GLN A 62 -0.63 -1.32 9.61
N THR A 63 0.43 -1.65 8.88
CA THR A 63 0.44 -2.75 7.88
C THR A 63 0.31 -4.11 8.55
N GLU A 64 0.95 -4.31 9.70
CA GLU A 64 0.84 -5.53 10.52
C GLU A 64 -0.61 -5.80 10.93
N GLU A 65 -1.32 -4.77 11.38
CA GLU A 65 -2.73 -4.91 11.76
C GLU A 65 -3.60 -5.28 10.55
N PHE A 66 -3.36 -4.69 9.37
CA PHE A 66 -4.06 -5.08 8.14
C PHE A 66 -3.74 -6.52 7.74
N HIS A 67 -2.47 -6.92 7.83
CA HIS A 67 -2.02 -8.28 7.54
C HIS A 67 -2.73 -9.30 8.44
N ARG A 68 -2.77 -9.04 9.76
CA ARG A 68 -3.50 -9.87 10.73
C ARG A 68 -4.99 -10.00 10.44
N ARG A 69 -5.60 -8.95 9.90
CA ARG A 69 -7.02 -8.93 9.51
C ARG A 69 -7.28 -9.57 8.15
N GLY A 70 -6.26 -10.12 7.48
CA GLY A 70 -6.39 -10.81 6.21
C GLY A 70 -6.59 -9.87 5.02
N TYR A 71 -6.11 -8.62 5.12
CA TYR A 71 -6.09 -7.71 3.98
C TYR A 71 -5.06 -8.18 2.95
N ASP A 72 -5.39 -7.99 1.68
CA ASP A 72 -4.43 -8.06 0.59
C ASP A 72 -3.62 -6.76 0.55
N LEU A 73 -2.30 -6.91 0.59
CA LEU A 73 -1.34 -5.83 0.79
C LEU A 73 -0.29 -5.86 -0.32
N VAL A 74 -0.01 -4.69 -0.89
CA VAL A 74 1.02 -4.51 -1.93
C VAL A 74 1.81 -3.22 -1.73
N VAL A 75 2.96 -3.14 -2.39
CA VAL A 75 3.78 -1.93 -2.45
C VAL A 75 3.82 -1.38 -3.88
N ILE A 76 3.57 -0.08 -4.03
CA ILE A 76 3.69 0.65 -5.29
C ILE A 76 4.83 1.65 -5.18
N GLY A 77 5.85 1.48 -6.02
CA GLY A 77 7.09 2.24 -5.98
C GLY A 77 8.08 1.66 -4.98
N ARG A 78 9.01 2.49 -4.52
CA ARG A 78 10.09 2.09 -3.59
C ARG A 78 10.25 3.13 -2.50
N ARG A 79 10.53 2.67 -1.28
CA ARG A 79 11.00 3.51 -0.18
C ARG A 79 12.08 2.76 0.59
N GLU A 80 13.27 3.35 0.68
CA GLU A 80 14.36 2.78 1.49
C GLU A 80 13.94 2.69 2.96
N GLY A 81 14.30 1.57 3.61
CA GLY A 81 13.94 1.27 5.00
C GLY A 81 12.57 0.61 5.19
N LEU A 82 11.72 0.57 4.15
CA LEU A 82 10.38 -0.01 4.28
C LEU A 82 10.44 -1.52 4.52
N THR A 83 11.25 -2.25 3.76
CA THR A 83 11.36 -3.71 3.88
C THR A 83 11.84 -4.11 5.27
N GLU A 84 12.82 -3.38 5.81
CA GLU A 84 13.36 -3.60 7.14
C GLU A 84 12.32 -3.28 8.22
N ALA A 85 11.58 -2.17 8.09
CA ALA A 85 10.53 -1.81 9.03
C ALA A 85 9.38 -2.84 9.04
N LEU A 86 8.93 -3.29 7.86
CA LEU A 86 7.91 -4.33 7.73
C LEU A 86 8.37 -5.65 8.37
N ALA A 87 9.61 -6.07 8.11
CA ALA A 87 10.16 -7.28 8.69
C ALA A 87 10.26 -7.17 10.22
N ALA A 88 10.66 -6.02 10.76
CA ALA A 88 10.73 -5.77 12.21
C ALA A 88 9.33 -5.85 12.87
N ALA A 89 8.27 -5.43 12.17
CA ALA A 89 6.89 -5.57 12.62
C ALA A 89 6.32 -6.99 12.42
N GLY A 90 7.06 -7.92 11.80
CA GLY A 90 6.57 -9.27 11.52
C GLY A 90 5.67 -9.40 10.29
N VAL A 91 5.64 -8.37 9.42
CA VAL A 91 4.94 -8.43 8.14
C VAL A 91 5.81 -9.19 7.13
N PRO A 92 5.27 -10.19 6.43
CA PRO A 92 6.03 -10.88 5.38
C PRO A 92 6.37 -9.93 4.22
N ALA A 93 7.31 -10.35 3.37
CA ALA A 93 7.60 -9.61 2.15
C ALA A 93 6.34 -9.47 1.30
N LEU A 94 5.98 -8.22 0.99
CA LEU A 94 4.81 -7.89 0.18
C LEU A 94 5.18 -7.86 -1.31
N ASP A 95 4.22 -8.23 -2.16
CA ASP A 95 4.39 -8.06 -3.60
C ASP A 95 4.52 -6.57 -3.94
N GLN A 96 5.49 -6.26 -4.80
CA GLN A 96 5.87 -4.90 -5.14
C GLN A 96 5.89 -4.69 -6.64
N ILE A 97 5.47 -3.50 -7.08
CA ILE A 97 5.59 -3.05 -8.46
C ILE A 97 6.09 -1.60 -8.52
N ASN A 98 6.89 -1.27 -9.55
CA ASN A 98 7.23 0.11 -9.89
C ASN A 98 6.66 0.41 -11.29
N PRO A 99 5.37 0.76 -11.39
CA PRO A 99 4.65 0.79 -12.66
C PRO A 99 5.12 1.94 -13.55
N ALA A 100 5.30 1.66 -14.83
CA ALA A 100 5.59 2.66 -15.85
C ALA A 100 4.35 3.47 -16.23
N ASP A 101 3.17 2.85 -16.20
CA ASP A 101 1.90 3.48 -16.56
C ASP A 101 0.68 2.90 -15.80
N ALA A 102 -0.49 3.51 -16.02
CA ALA A 102 -1.74 3.13 -15.36
C ALA A 102 -2.26 1.75 -15.80
N ARG A 103 -1.93 1.30 -17.01
CA ARG A 103 -2.36 -0.01 -17.53
C ARG A 103 -1.60 -1.10 -16.80
N GLU A 104 -0.30 -0.95 -16.66
CA GLU A 104 0.55 -1.89 -15.93
C GLU A 104 0.10 -2.01 -14.47
N LEU A 105 -0.13 -0.88 -13.79
CA LEU A 105 -0.65 -0.88 -12.42
C LEU A 105 -2.02 -1.59 -12.32
N ARG A 106 -2.95 -1.31 -13.24
CA ARG A 106 -4.25 -2.00 -13.25
C ARG A 106 -4.09 -3.50 -13.44
N SER A 107 -3.25 -3.95 -14.37
CA SER A 107 -3.02 -5.37 -14.61
C SER A 107 -2.45 -6.06 -13.38
N PHE A 108 -1.51 -5.42 -12.67
CA PHE A 108 -0.98 -5.93 -11.42
C PHE A 108 -2.06 -6.07 -10.34
N LEU A 109 -2.90 -5.04 -10.12
CA LEU A 109 -3.95 -5.06 -9.10
C LEU A 109 -5.08 -6.07 -9.42
N GLN A 110 -5.41 -6.25 -10.71
CA GLN A 110 -6.46 -7.17 -11.16
C GLN A 110 -6.03 -8.64 -11.11
N ALA A 111 -4.72 -8.92 -11.24
CA ALA A 111 -4.19 -10.27 -11.10
C ALA A 111 -4.30 -10.80 -9.66
N ARG A 112 -4.55 -9.93 -8.68
CA ARG A 112 -4.65 -10.32 -7.28
C ARG A 112 -6.01 -10.93 -6.96
N PRO A 113 -6.05 -12.07 -6.25
CA PRO A 113 -7.30 -12.67 -5.83
C PRO A 113 -8.09 -11.70 -4.93
N ARG A 114 -9.42 -11.69 -5.04
CA ARG A 114 -10.24 -10.92 -4.09
C ARG A 114 -10.12 -11.59 -2.72
N PRO A 115 -9.67 -10.88 -1.67
CA PRO A 115 -9.67 -11.44 -0.33
C PRO A 115 -11.08 -11.91 0.00
N ARG A 116 -11.19 -13.14 0.49
CA ARG A 116 -12.45 -13.61 1.06
C ARG A 116 -12.64 -12.81 2.32
N ALA A 117 -13.74 -12.06 2.43
CA ALA A 117 -14.10 -11.37 3.66
C ALA A 117 -13.91 -12.36 4.81
N ALA A 118 -13.02 -12.05 5.75
CA ALA A 118 -12.83 -12.90 6.92
C ALA A 118 -14.20 -12.94 7.61
N THR A 119 -14.83 -14.12 7.64
CA THR A 119 -16.06 -14.32 8.38
C THR A 119 -15.72 -14.02 9.83
N LEU A 120 -16.10 -12.84 10.32
CA LEU A 120 -16.05 -12.51 11.73
C LEU A 120 -17.06 -13.45 12.41
N GLY A 121 -16.55 -14.58 12.91
CA GLY A 121 -17.26 -15.53 13.76
C GLY A 121 -17.37 -15.03 15.19
#